data_AF-G9K554-F1
#
_entry.id   AF-G9K554-F1
#
_cell.length_a   1.000
_cell.length_b   1.000
_cell.length_c   1.000
_cell.angle_alpha   90.00
_cell.angle_beta   90.00
_cell.angle_gamma   90.00
#
_symmetry.space_group_name_H-M   'P 1'
#
loop_
_entity.id
_entity.type
_entity.pdbx_description
1 polymer ?
#
loop_
_entity_poly.entity_id
_entity_poly.type
_entity_poly.pdbx_seq_one_letter_code
_entity_poly.pdbx_strand_id
1 'polypeptide(L)' 'RLCGFQEKTYSKMNNPAIKRLGNHIIKSPEDKREYRGLELANGIKVLLISDPTTDKSSAALDVHIGSLS' A
#
# COMPACT_ATOMS: atom_id res chain seq x y z
N ARG A 1 14.25 -19.18 -11.11
CA ARG A 1 13.34 -18.26 -11.83
C ARG A 1 13.42 -16.92 -11.14
N LEU A 2 14.00 -15.92 -11.82
CA LEU A 2 14.19 -14.58 -11.27
C LEU A 2 12.81 -13.97 -11.00
N CYS A 3 12.47 -13.79 -9.73
CA CYS A 3 11.29 -13.05 -9.32
C CYS A 3 11.48 -11.61 -9.82
N GLY A 4 10.61 -11.16 -10.72
CA GLY A 4 10.73 -9.89 -11.41
C GLY A 4 10.77 -8.72 -10.45
N PHE A 5 11.87 -7.97 -10.49
CA PHE A 5 11.97 -6.65 -9.88
C PHE A 5 11.17 -5.68 -10.76
N GLN A 6 9.88 -5.52 -10.46
CA GLN A 6 8.97 -4.68 -11.24
C GLN A 6 9.09 -3.22 -10.80
N GLU A 7 9.27 -2.32 -11.77
CA GLU A 7 9.29 -0.87 -11.59
C GLU A 7 7.97 -0.39 -10.98
N LYS A 8 8.06 0.27 -9.82
CA LYS A 8 6.90 0.87 -9.18
C LYS A 8 6.42 2.07 -10.01
N THR A 9 5.35 1.88 -10.77
CA THR A 9 4.67 2.94 -11.51
C THR A 9 3.91 3.85 -10.54
N TYR A 10 4.63 4.84 -9.99
CA TYR A 10 4.03 5.85 -9.13
C TYR A 10 3.45 6.99 -9.97
N SER A 11 2.14 7.20 -9.89
CA SER A 11 1.47 8.35 -10.51
C SER A 11 1.40 9.52 -9.52
N LYS A 12 1.60 10.74 -10.03
CA LYS A 12 1.47 11.97 -9.24
C LYS A 12 -0.01 12.34 -9.17
N MET A 13 -0.57 12.40 -7.97
CA MET A 13 -1.96 12.84 -7.73
C MET A 13 -2.01 14.35 -7.46
N ASN A 14 -3.15 14.99 -7.77
CA ASN A 14 -3.39 16.42 -7.53
C ASN A 14 -3.77 16.75 -6.06
N ASN A 15 -3.39 15.89 -5.10
CA ASN A 15 -3.70 16.09 -3.69
C ASN A 15 -2.40 16.43 -2.92
N PRO A 16 -2.31 17.60 -2.26
CA PRO A 16 -1.09 18.01 -1.55
C PRO A 16 -0.70 17.10 -0.39
N ALA A 17 -1.64 16.31 0.15
CA ALA A 17 -1.37 15.35 1.22
C ALA A 17 -0.76 14.02 0.73
N ILE A 18 -0.81 13.74 -0.58
CA ILE A 18 -0.36 12.47 -1.16
C ILE A 18 0.87 12.74 -2.02
N LYS A 19 2.00 12.17 -1.62
CA LYS A 19 3.27 12.31 -2.34
C LYS A 19 3.35 11.37 -3.54
N ARG A 20 2.93 10.11 -3.37
CA ARG A 20 2.99 9.07 -4.42
C ARG A 20 1.83 8.08 -4.31
N LEU A 21 1.37 7.59 -5.45
CA LEU A 21 0.32 6.60 -5.56
C LEU A 21 0.80 5.38 -6.37
N GLY A 22 0.68 4.18 -5.79
CA GLY A 22 0.95 2.90 -6.46
C GLY A 22 -0.34 2.11 -6.68
N ASN A 23 -0.78 2.01 -7.94
CA ASN A 23 -2.05 1.37 -8.30
C ASN A 23 -1.93 -0.13 -8.56
N HIS A 24 -0.77 -0.61 -9.00
CA HIS A 24 -0.57 -2.02 -9.35
C HIS A 24 0.20 -2.74 -8.25
N ILE A 25 -0.53 -3.33 -7.31
CA ILE A 25 0.03 -4.19 -6.26
C ILE A 25 -0.11 -5.64 -6.70
N ILE A 26 1.01 -6.37 -6.71
CA ILE A 26 1.03 -7.79 -7.06
C ILE A 26 0.25 -8.58 -6.01
N LYS A 27 -0.70 -9.39 -6.46
CA LYS A 27 -1.54 -10.25 -5.62
C LYS A 27 -1.71 -11.63 -6.27
N SER A 28 -2.22 -12.58 -5.49
CA SER A 28 -2.63 -13.88 -6.03
C SER A 28 -3.76 -13.72 -7.04
N PRO A 29 -3.81 -14.51 -8.14
CA PRO A 29 -4.94 -14.52 -9.07
C PRO A 29 -6.29 -14.80 -8.39
N GLU A 30 -6.29 -15.61 -7.33
CA GLU A 30 -7.49 -15.97 -6.57
C GLU A 30 -7.91 -14.87 -5.57
N ASP A 31 -7.08 -13.85 -5.37
CA ASP A 31 -7.37 -12.76 -4.44
C ASP A 31 -8.27 -11.71 -5.09
N LYS A 32 -9.54 -11.71 -4.68
CA LYS A 32 -10.58 -10.79 -5.17
C LYS A 32 -10.49 -9.39 -4.58
N ARG A 33 -9.65 -9.16 -3.56
CA ARG A 33 -9.53 -7.85 -2.90
C ARG A 33 -8.81 -6.84 -3.78
N GLU A 34 -9.14 -5.57 -3.63
CA GLU A 34 -8.44 -4.49 -4.32
C GLU A 34 -7.41 -3.85 -3.39
N TYR A 35 -6.27 -3.47 -3.95
CA TYR A 35 -5.16 -2.93 -3.20
C TYR A 35 -4.69 -1.61 -3.79
N ARG A 36 -4.31 -0.69 -2.92
CA ARG A 36 -3.70 0.59 -3.32
C ARG A 36 -2.60 0.97 -2.35
N GLY A 37 -1.40 1.18 -2.86
CA GLY A 37 -0.28 1.71 -2.08
C GLY A 37 -0.23 3.23 -2.19
N LEU A 38 0.13 3.93 -1.11
CA LEU A 38 0.38 5.36 -1.14
C LEU A 38 1.48 5.78 -0.16
N GLU A 39 2.20 6.83 -0.53
CA GLU A 39 3.12 7.54 0.35
C GLU A 39 2.54 8.93 0.59
N LEU A 40 2.29 9.26 1.86
CA LEU A 40 1.79 10.57 2.26
C LEU A 40 2.90 11.62 2.22
N ALA A 41 2.53 12.90 2.19
CA ALA A 41 3.48 14.01 2.16
C ALA A 41 4.41 14.02 3.38
N ASN A 42 3.95 13.54 4.53
CA ASN A 42 4.75 13.37 5.75
C ASN A 42 5.65 12.13 5.74
N GLY A 43 5.70 11.36 4.64
CA GLY A 43 6.56 10.19 4.48
C GLY A 43 5.98 8.87 4.99
N ILE A 44 4.78 8.88 5.58
CA ILE A 44 4.11 7.64 6.00
C ILE A 44 3.73 6.81 4.77
N LYS A 45 4.01 5.51 4.84
CA LYS A 45 3.63 4.53 3.81
C LYS A 45 2.35 3.83 4.24
N VAL A 46 1.38 3.76 3.34
CA VAL A 46 0.05 3.19 3.62
C VAL A 46 -0.28 2.16 2.54
N LEU A 47 -0.93 1.07 2.96
CA LEU A 47 -1.56 0.08 2.10
C LEU A 47 -3.06 0.06 2.40
N LEU A 48 -3.86 0.39 1.41
CA LEU A 48 -5.32 0.28 1.46
C LEU A 48 -5.74 -1.07 0.86
N ILE A 49 -6.67 -1.73 1.53
CA ILE A 49 -7.25 -3.00 1.10
C ILE A 49 -8.78 -2.82 1.08
N SER A 50 -9.39 -2.97 -0.09
CA SER A 50 -10.83 -2.95 -0.25
C SER A 50 -11.34 -4.38 -0.39
N ASP A 51 -12.16 -4.79 0.57
CA ASP A 51 -12.85 -6.08 0.58
C ASP A 51 -14.35 -5.82 0.84
N PRO A 52 -15.20 -5.85 -0.19
CA PRO A 52 -16.63 -5.59 -0.03
C PRO A 52 -17.37 -6.73 0.68
N THR A 53 -16.75 -7.91 0.83
CA THR A 53 -17.35 -9.08 1.47
C THR A 53 -16.99 -9.23 2.93
N THR A 54 -16.15 -8.34 3.47
CA THR A 54 -15.68 -8.45 4.84
C THR A 54 -16.75 -8.05 5.85
N ASP A 55 -16.97 -8.88 6.87
CA ASP A 55 -17.87 -8.56 7.98
C ASP A 55 -17.27 -7.53 8.94
N LYS A 56 -15.93 -7.44 9.00
CA LYS A 56 -15.19 -6.61 9.96
C LYS A 56 -14.01 -5.94 9.30
N SER A 57 -13.90 -4.63 9.48
CA SER A 57 -12.74 -3.85 9.07
C SER A 57 -11.59 -3.96 10.09
N SER A 58 -10.36 -3.69 9.64
CA SER A 58 -9.16 -3.66 10.47
C SER A 58 -8.19 -2.58 10.01
N ALA A 59 -7.34 -2.10 10.92
CA ALA A 59 -6.27 -1.16 10.65
C ALA A 59 -5.08 -1.46 11.58
N ALA A 60 -3.86 -1.22 11.08
CA ALA A 60 -2.63 -1.37 11.84
C ALA A 60 -1.64 -0.27 11.48
N LEU A 61 -0.77 0.09 12.43
CA LEU A 61 0.32 1.05 12.24
C LEU A 61 1.59 0.44 12.85
N ASP A 62 2.64 0.41 12.04
CA ASP A 62 3.98 -0.02 12.46
C ASP A 62 4.89 1.21 12.59
N VAL A 63 5.57 1.33 13.72
CA VAL A 63 6.62 2.33 13.93
C VAL A 63 7.95 1.58 13.93
N HIS A 64 8.84 1.96 13.03
CA HIS A 64 10.12 1.28 12.82
C HIS A 64 11.17 1.64 13.91
N ILE A 65 10.81 1.38 15.17
CA ILE A 65 11.57 1.62 16.39
C ILE A 65 11.27 0.48 17.37
N GLY A 66 12.20 0.14 18.26
CA GLY A 66 12.01 -0.94 19.22
C GLY A 66 12.90 -0.80 20.44
N SER A 67 12.96 -1.85 21.27
CA SER A 67 13.73 -1.83 22.52
C SER A 67 15.26 -1.81 22.33
N LEU A 68 15.75 -2.01 21.11
CA LEU A 68 17.18 -1.99 20.75
C LEU A 68 17.65 -0.59 20.30
N SER A 69 16.83 0.43 20.50
CA SER A 69 17.15 1.82 20.12
C SER A 69 17.67 2.64 21.28
#